data_AF-A0A3B9BUY6-F1
#
_entry.id   AF-A0A3B9BUY6-F1
#
_cell.length_a   1.000
_cell.length_b   1.000
_cell.length_c   1.000
_cell.angle_alpha   90.00
_cell.angle_beta   90.00
_cell.angle_gamma   90.00
#
_symmetry.space_group_name_H-M   'P 1'
#
loop_
_entity.id
_entity.type
_entity.pdbx_description
1 polymer ?
#
loop_
_entity_poly.entity_id
_entity_poly.type
_entity_poly.pdbx_seq_one_letter_code
_entity_poly.pdbx_strand_id
1 'polypeptide(L)'
;MNLHPPDRLAFDKALVAQPVWNRFNTAAEALKLPQNVLLHAGPSFADPKQITRPILNSACVAAVFEGIAKDFDQAEAMISMGEIILKPAQDHDVVTPLAAVVSAS
;
A
#
# COMPACT_ATOMS: atom_id res chain seq x y z
N MET A 1 -35.36 1.45 -9.79
CA MET A 1 -34.86 1.58 -8.40
C MET A 1 -34.75 3.06 -8.08
N ASN A 2 -35.45 3.55 -7.06
CA ASN A 2 -35.22 4.92 -6.55
C ASN A 2 -34.06 4.87 -5.56
N LEU A 3 -32.86 5.26 -5.99
CA LEU A 3 -31.70 5.44 -5.13
C LEU A 3 -31.86 6.70 -4.27
N HIS A 4 -31.36 6.67 -3.04
CA HIS A 4 -31.25 7.86 -2.19
C HIS A 4 -30.29 8.88 -2.85
N PRO A 5 -30.46 10.21 -2.66
CA PRO A 5 -29.67 11.19 -3.43
C PRO A 5 -28.13 11.03 -3.33
N PRO A 6 -27.53 10.79 -2.15
CA PRO A 6 -26.13 10.38 -2.01
C PRO A 6 -25.71 9.17 -2.87
N ASP A 7 -26.51 8.11 -2.93
CA ASP A 7 -26.18 6.90 -3.69
C ASP A 7 -26.21 7.19 -5.19
N ARG A 8 -27.19 7.97 -5.63
CA ARG A 8 -27.25 8.45 -7.02
C ARG A 8 -26.02 9.27 -7.37
N LEU A 9 -25.61 10.20 -6.50
CA LEU A 9 -24.43 11.02 -6.73
C LEU A 9 -23.15 10.18 -6.83
N ALA A 10 -22.97 9.20 -5.94
CA ALA A 10 -21.82 8.30 -5.97
C ALA A 10 -21.79 7.46 -7.25
N PHE A 11 -22.94 6.89 -7.63
CA PHE A 11 -23.11 6.09 -8.83
C PHE A 11 -22.82 6.90 -10.10
N ASP A 12 -23.39 8.09 -10.22
CA ASP A 12 -23.20 8.95 -11.39
C ASP A 12 -21.72 9.36 -11.54
N LYS A 13 -21.04 9.70 -10.44
CA LYS A 13 -19.60 10.00 -10.45
C LYS A 13 -18.75 8.81 -10.89
N ALA A 14 -19.08 7.61 -10.44
CA ALA A 14 -18.34 6.40 -10.81
C ALA A 14 -18.52 6.04 -12.28
N LEU A 15 -19.75 6.15 -12.82
CA LEU A 15 -20.06 5.78 -14.21
C LEU A 15 -19.38 6.66 -15.26
N VAL A 16 -19.21 7.96 -14.97
CA VAL A 16 -18.61 8.89 -15.93
C VAL A 16 -17.09 8.93 -15.86
N ALA A 17 -16.46 8.18 -14.95
CA ALA A 17 -15.02 8.09 -14.86
C ALA A 17 -14.43 7.45 -16.12
N GLN A 18 -13.34 8.01 -16.64
CA GLN A 18 -12.60 7.50 -17.80
C GLN A 18 -11.11 7.37 -17.42
N PRO A 19 -10.71 6.27 -16.74
CA PRO A 19 -9.32 6.07 -16.35
C PRO A 19 -8.42 5.99 -17.58
N VAL A 20 -7.33 6.76 -17.59
CA VAL A 20 -6.33 6.73 -18.67
C VAL A 20 -4.94 6.48 -18.11
N TRP A 21 -4.20 5.56 -18.73
CA TRP A 21 -2.78 5.39 -18.44
C TRP A 21 -2.02 6.52 -19.13
N ASN A 22 -1.37 7.39 -18.36
CA ASN A 22 -0.65 8.54 -18.92
C ASN A 22 0.85 8.59 -18.59
N ARG A 23 1.35 7.85 -17.58
CA ARG A 23 2.76 7.91 -17.14
C ARG A 23 3.23 6.61 -16.47
N PHE A 24 4.53 6.52 -16.26
CA PHE A 24 5.20 5.60 -15.34
C PHE A 24 6.05 6.44 -14.39
N ASN A 25 5.89 6.26 -13.09
CA ASN A 25 6.63 6.95 -12.04
C ASN A 25 6.86 5.99 -10.87
N THR A 26 7.87 6.29 -10.05
CA THR A 26 8.04 5.61 -8.77
C THR A 26 6.96 6.08 -7.78
N ALA A 27 6.69 5.30 -6.73
CA ALA A 27 5.73 5.70 -5.70
C ALA A 27 6.20 6.94 -4.91
N ALA A 28 7.52 7.11 -4.74
CA ALA A 28 8.09 8.31 -4.15
C ALA A 28 7.76 9.57 -4.95
N GLU A 29 7.81 9.50 -6.27
CA GLU A 29 7.49 10.64 -7.13
C GLU A 29 5.98 10.92 -7.16
N ALA A 30 5.18 9.88 -7.39
CA ALA A 30 3.73 9.99 -7.60
C ALA A 30 2.95 10.28 -6.32
N LEU A 31 3.35 9.67 -5.20
CA LEU A 31 2.58 9.67 -3.94
C LEU A 31 3.32 10.41 -2.81
N LYS A 32 4.57 10.82 -3.03
CA LYS A 32 5.47 11.30 -1.96
C LYS A 32 5.63 10.26 -0.85
N LEU A 33 5.65 8.98 -1.22
CA LEU A 33 5.78 7.87 -0.29
C LEU A 33 7.16 7.93 0.41
N PRO A 34 7.22 8.03 1.75
CA PRO A 34 8.50 7.99 2.46
C PRO A 34 9.18 6.64 2.30
N GLN A 35 10.51 6.63 2.26
CA GLN A 35 11.30 5.42 2.02
C GLN A 35 11.01 4.31 3.04
N ASN A 36 10.77 4.64 4.32
CA ASN A 36 10.46 3.66 5.37
C ASN A 36 8.96 3.28 5.47
N VAL A 37 8.13 3.67 4.50
CA VAL A 37 6.71 3.32 4.44
C VAL A 37 6.48 2.34 3.29
N LEU A 38 5.81 1.23 3.61
CA LEU A 38 5.40 0.21 2.66
C LEU A 38 3.88 0.14 2.60
N LEU A 39 3.31 0.12 1.39
CA LEU A 39 1.86 0.01 1.22
C LEU A 39 1.46 -1.46 1.01
N HIS A 40 0.40 -1.90 1.68
CA HIS A 40 -0.15 -3.26 1.54
C HIS A 40 -1.64 -3.22 1.21
N ALA A 41 -2.20 -4.36 0.79
CA ALA A 41 -3.64 -4.50 0.66
C ALA A 41 -4.29 -4.33 2.04
N GLY A 42 -5.13 -3.29 2.22
CA GLY A 42 -5.76 -3.02 3.51
C GLY A 42 -6.78 -4.09 3.94
N PRO A 43 -7.44 -3.91 5.09
CA PRO A 43 -7.41 -2.73 5.97
C PRO A 43 -6.14 -2.64 6.82
N SER A 44 -6.00 -1.56 7.59
CA SER A 44 -4.84 -1.31 8.47
C SER A 44 -4.65 -2.41 9.52
N PHE A 45 -3.39 -2.71 9.85
CA PHE A 45 -3.02 -3.57 10.97
C PHE A 45 -2.88 -2.72 12.23
N ALA A 46 -3.54 -3.12 13.32
CA ALA A 46 -3.44 -2.41 14.60
C ALA A 46 -2.12 -2.72 15.34
N ASP A 47 -1.50 -3.86 15.04
CA ASP A 47 -0.24 -4.32 15.62
C ASP A 47 0.55 -5.08 14.53
N PRO A 48 1.88 -4.92 14.41
CA PRO A 48 2.70 -5.67 13.45
C PRO A 48 2.50 -7.19 13.50
N LYS A 49 2.13 -7.77 14.64
CA LYS A 49 1.82 -9.21 14.80
C LYS A 49 0.59 -9.65 14.00
N GLN A 50 -0.25 -8.72 13.55
CA GLN A 50 -1.41 -9.01 12.70
C GLN A 50 -1.04 -9.11 11.22
N ILE A 51 0.18 -8.70 10.84
CA ILE A 51 0.66 -8.82 9.47
C ILE A 51 0.73 -10.31 9.13
N THR A 52 -0.01 -10.73 8.11
CA THR A 52 0.02 -12.12 7.67
C THR A 52 1.38 -12.48 7.07
N ARG A 53 1.80 -13.74 7.22
CA ARG A 53 3.11 -14.20 6.75
C ARG A 53 3.39 -13.87 5.27
N PRO A 54 2.43 -14.01 4.33
CA PRO A 54 2.67 -13.61 2.94
C PRO A 54 2.98 -12.12 2.77
N ILE A 55 2.22 -11.23 3.43
CA ILE A 55 2.46 -9.78 3.36
C ILE A 55 3.79 -9.43 4.02
N LEU A 56 4.09 -10.04 5.17
CA LEU A 56 5.36 -9.84 5.88
C LEU A 56 6.55 -10.22 5.00
N ASN A 57 6.50 -11.37 4.33
CA ASN A 57 7.56 -11.79 3.43
C ASN A 57 7.76 -10.79 2.27
N SER A 58 6.68 -10.31 1.65
CA SER A 58 6.74 -9.28 0.60
C SER A 58 7.30 -7.95 1.13
N ALA A 59 6.93 -7.56 2.35
CA ALA A 59 7.46 -6.36 3.00
C ALA A 59 8.96 -6.50 3.30
N CYS A 60 9.42 -7.68 3.74
CA CYS A 60 10.85 -7.94 3.93
C CYS A 60 11.63 -7.86 2.62
N VAL A 61 11.10 -8.43 1.54
CA VAL A 61 11.69 -8.30 0.20
C VAL A 61 11.78 -6.84 -0.23
N ALA A 62 10.70 -6.08 -0.07
CA ALA A 62 10.65 -4.66 -0.40
C ALA A 62 11.66 -3.83 0.42
N ALA A 63 11.77 -4.09 1.73
CA ALA A 63 12.71 -3.41 2.61
C ALA A 63 14.18 -3.64 2.21
N VAL A 64 14.52 -4.87 1.80
CA VAL A 64 15.87 -5.20 1.29
C VAL A 64 16.10 -4.58 -0.08
N PHE A 65 15.08 -4.61 -0.96
CA PHE A 65 15.15 -3.98 -2.28
C PHE A 65 15.42 -2.46 -2.19
N GLU A 66 14.77 -1.76 -1.25
CA GLU A 66 15.00 -0.34 -0.99
C GLU A 66 16.32 -0.03 -0.26
N GLY A 67 17.08 -1.07 0.14
CA GLY A 67 18.32 -0.93 0.90
C GLY A 67 18.15 -0.44 2.34
N ILE A 68 16.94 -0.51 2.89
CA ILE A 68 16.63 -0.10 4.27
C ILE A 68 17.11 -1.17 5.26
N ALA A 69 16.98 -2.44 4.87
CA ALA A 69 17.48 -3.59 5.60
C ALA A 69 18.53 -4.34 4.77
N LYS A 70 19.55 -4.88 5.44
CA LYS A 70 20.65 -5.63 4.79
C LYS A 70 20.22 -7.04 4.36
N ASP A 71 19.26 -7.62 5.06
CA ASP A 71 18.75 -8.97 4.89
C ASP A 71 17.31 -9.09 5.43
N PHE A 72 16.69 -10.26 5.23
CA PHE A 72 15.29 -10.48 5.61
C PHE A 72 15.08 -10.55 7.13
N ASP A 73 16.07 -11.04 7.89
CA ASP A 73 15.99 -11.10 9.35
C ASP A 73 15.97 -9.69 9.95
N GLN A 74 16.83 -8.80 9.45
CA GLN A 74 16.81 -7.39 9.84
C GLN A 74 15.50 -6.73 9.41
N ALA A 75 15.00 -7.00 8.20
CA ALA A 75 13.75 -6.41 7.72
C ALA A 75 12.55 -6.80 8.61
N GLU A 76 12.41 -8.09 8.95
CA GLU A 76 11.33 -8.57 9.82
C GLU A 76 11.42 -7.95 11.22
N ALA A 77 12.64 -7.77 11.76
CA ALA A 77 12.86 -7.09 13.02
C ALA A 77 12.45 -5.61 12.96
N MET A 78 12.86 -4.87 11.93
CA MET A 78 12.52 -3.45 11.75
C MET A 78 11.01 -3.23 11.58
N ILE A 79 10.33 -4.12 10.84
CA ILE A 79 8.86 -4.10 10.71
C ILE A 79 8.20 -4.37 12.06
N SER A 80 8.68 -5.37 12.81
CA SER A 80 8.14 -5.74 14.12
C SER A 80 8.33 -4.64 15.16
N MET A 81 9.40 -3.85 15.06
CA MET A 81 9.66 -2.69 15.92
C MET A 81 8.96 -1.41 15.46
N GLY A 82 8.33 -1.41 14.28
CA GLY A 82 7.65 -0.25 13.72
C GLY A 82 8.58 0.81 13.09
N GLU A 83 9.84 0.46 12.84
CA GLU A 83 10.79 1.32 12.12
C GLU A 83 10.46 1.39 10.63
N ILE A 84 10.00 0.26 10.07
CA ILE A 84 9.35 0.17 8.76
C ILE A 84 7.84 0.08 8.99
N ILE A 85 7.10 1.01 8.40
CA ILE A 85 5.66 1.20 8.67
C ILE A 85 4.86 0.65 7.49
N LEU A 86 3.96 -0.29 7.77
CA LEU A 86 2.99 -0.78 6.79
C LEU A 86 1.70 0.06 6.85
N LYS A 87 1.21 0.54 5.70
CA LYS A 87 -0.04 1.29 5.58
C LYS A 87 -0.97 0.71 4.50
N PRO A 88 -2.30 0.85 4.63
CA PRO A 88 -3.25 0.46 3.59
C PRO A 88 -3.02 1.25 2.31
N ALA A 89 -2.90 0.57 1.18
CA ALA A 89 -2.68 1.20 -0.11
C ALA A 89 -3.82 2.16 -0.52
N GLN A 90 -5.06 1.82 -0.17
CA GLN A 90 -6.23 2.62 -0.54
C GLN A 90 -6.29 4.00 0.14
N ASP A 91 -5.59 4.17 1.26
CA ASP A 91 -5.47 5.47 1.94
C ASP A 91 -4.48 6.40 1.21
N HIS A 92 -3.81 5.87 0.19
CA HIS A 92 -2.79 6.51 -0.63
C HIS A 92 -3.13 6.47 -2.14
N ASP A 93 -4.40 6.29 -2.50
CA ASP A 93 -4.87 6.19 -3.89
C ASP A 93 -4.21 5.04 -4.69
N VAL A 94 -3.76 3.98 -4.00
CA VAL A 94 -3.13 2.79 -4.60
C VAL A 94 -3.98 1.56 -4.34
N VAL A 95 -3.95 0.61 -5.28
CA VAL A 95 -4.43 -0.75 -5.09
C VAL A 95 -3.29 -1.73 -5.30
N THR A 96 -3.17 -2.74 -4.43
CA THR A 96 -2.21 -3.83 -4.58
C THR A 96 -2.94 -5.18 -4.60
N PRO A 97 -2.52 -6.14 -5.44
CA PRO A 97 -3.14 -7.46 -5.47
C PRO A 97 -2.63 -8.35 -4.34
N LEU A 98 -3.56 -8.94 -3.58
CA LEU A 98 -3.27 -9.97 -2.59
C LEU A 98 -2.21 -9.54 -1.56
N ALA A 99 -1.04 -10.19 -1.57
CA ALA A 99 0.06 -9.95 -0.63
C ALA A 99 1.12 -8.98 -1.17
N ALA A 100 0.91 -8.40 -2.36
CA ALA A 100 1.85 -7.45 -2.94
C ALA A 100 2.01 -6.22 -2.05
N VAL A 101 3.27 -5.77 -1.94
CA VAL A 101 3.68 -4.58 -1.23
C VAL A 101 4.25 -3.58 -2.22
N VAL A 102 3.92 -2.31 -2.04
CA VAL A 102 4.51 -1.20 -2.82
C VAL A 102 5.49 -0.46 -1.92
N SER A 103 6.72 -0.34 -2.38
CA SER A 103 7.76 0.49 -1.79
C SER A 103 7.90 1.81 -2.55
N ALA A 104 8.87 2.64 -2.16
CA ALA A 104 9.07 3.97 -2.73
C ALA A 104 9.55 3.95 -4.19
N SER A 105 10.31 2.94 -4.59
CA SER A 105 10.96 2.81 -5.90
C SER A 105 10.12 2.07 -6.94
#